data_AF-A0A1M7L1N9-F1
#
_entry.id   AF-A0A1M7L1N9-F1
#
_cell.length_a   1.000
_cell.length_b   1.000
_cell.length_c   1.000
_cell.angle_alpha   90.00
_cell.angle_beta   90.00
_cell.angle_gamma   90.00
#
_symmetry.space_group_name_H-M   'P 1'
#
loop_
_entity.id
_entity.type
_entity.pdbx_description
1 polymer ?
#
loop_
_entity_poly.entity_id
_entity_poly.type
_entity_poly.pdbx_seq_one_letter_code
_entity_poly.pdbx_strand_id
1 'polypeptide(L)'
;MQTNTNQQNPMKLFLKVLFCILLCCALFTALHSCKAKPIESNHTIETVLDQKKDSLKVIVLNRAINDTLKIQVPDIKTAKPECDSVTKAELERILKLLNSSKKSGDNESGIYYDSLINQIIAWQKIAQTKNESTATNKKTVYIKGDKLIKYIPVKYIPFWVKILACLGVLFVLFLCWRIARIFI
;
A
#
# COMPACT_ATOMS: atom_id res chain seq x y z
N MET A 1 57.69 -79.64 2.43
CA MET A 1 57.44 -78.24 2.03
C MET A 1 56.64 -78.27 0.74
N GLN A 2 55.31 -78.25 0.83
CA GLN A 2 54.40 -78.23 -0.32
C GLN A 2 53.55 -76.98 -0.20
N THR A 3 54.01 -75.91 -0.83
CA THR A 3 53.18 -74.72 -1.06
C THR A 3 52.24 -75.04 -2.20
N ASN A 4 51.02 -75.46 -1.84
CA ASN A 4 49.89 -75.52 -2.77
C ASN A 4 49.65 -74.11 -3.33
N THR A 5 50.22 -73.82 -4.49
CA THR A 5 49.83 -72.67 -5.31
C THR A 5 48.45 -72.96 -5.86
N ASN A 6 47.43 -72.68 -5.03
CA ASN A 6 46.04 -72.68 -5.42
C ASN A 6 45.88 -71.61 -6.51
N GLN A 7 45.90 -72.07 -7.77
CA GLN A 7 45.68 -71.25 -8.95
C GLN A 7 44.23 -70.75 -8.93
N GLN A 8 43.98 -69.73 -8.12
CA GLN A 8 42.67 -69.11 -8.01
C GLN A 8 42.40 -68.36 -9.30
N ASN A 9 41.39 -68.83 -10.03
CA ASN A 9 40.89 -68.15 -11.23
C ASN A 9 40.69 -66.66 -10.92
N PRO A 10 41.34 -65.75 -11.67
CA PRO A 10 41.32 -64.31 -11.36
C PRO A 10 39.90 -63.75 -11.34
N MET A 11 39.00 -64.33 -12.14
CA MET A 11 37.56 -64.01 -12.15
C MET A 11 36.83 -64.40 -10.86
N LYS A 12 37.18 -65.55 -10.24
CA LYS A 12 36.58 -65.99 -8.97
C LYS A 12 37.08 -65.13 -7.81
N LEU A 13 38.35 -64.72 -7.83
CA LEU A 13 38.91 -63.79 -6.83
C LEU A 13 38.26 -62.40 -6.96
N PHE A 14 38.14 -61.90 -8.19
CA PHE A 14 37.46 -60.63 -8.49
C PHE A 14 36.01 -60.61 -8.01
N LEU A 15 35.25 -61.68 -8.27
CA LEU A 15 33.85 -61.78 -7.84
C LEU A 15 33.71 -61.81 -6.31
N LYS A 16 34.62 -62.49 -5.61
CA LYS A 16 34.65 -62.50 -4.14
C LYS A 16 34.97 -61.12 -3.56
N VAL A 17 35.92 -60.39 -4.16
CA VAL A 17 36.27 -59.02 -3.74
C VAL A 17 35.09 -58.06 -3.98
N LEU A 18 34.43 -58.15 -5.14
CA LEU A 18 33.25 -57.35 -5.45
C LEU A 18 32.10 -57.61 -4.47
N PHE A 19 31.87 -58.88 -4.14
CA PHE A 19 30.84 -59.28 -3.17
C PHE A 19 31.15 -58.74 -1.77
N CYS A 20 32.40 -58.84 -1.30
CA CYS A 20 32.82 -58.27 -0.02
C CYS A 20 32.65 -56.74 0.02
N ILE A 21 32.99 -56.03 -1.06
CA ILE A 21 32.82 -54.57 -1.14
C ILE A 21 31.34 -54.19 -1.06
N LEU A 22 30.47 -54.87 -1.81
CA LEU A 22 29.02 -54.62 -1.78
C LEU A 22 28.41 -54.90 -0.40
N LEU A 23 28.83 -55.99 0.25
CA LEU A 23 28.40 -56.33 1.61
C LEU A 23 28.83 -55.25 2.61
N CYS A 24 30.09 -54.79 2.55
CA CYS A 24 30.58 -53.70 3.39
C CYS A 24 29.81 -52.40 3.15
N CYS A 25 29.56 -52.03 1.89
CA CYS A 25 28.77 -50.84 1.56
C CYS A 25 27.33 -50.91 2.12
N ALA A 26 26.68 -52.08 2.04
CA ALA A 26 25.35 -52.30 2.59
C ALA A 26 25.32 -52.19 4.13
N LEU A 27 26.38 -52.66 4.81
CA LEU A 27 26.54 -52.50 6.26
C LEU A 27 26.75 -51.03 6.65
N PHE A 28 27.57 -50.28 5.91
CA PHE A 28 27.80 -48.85 6.17
C PHE A 28 26.54 -47.99 5.95
N THR A 29 25.72 -48.27 4.94
CA THR A 29 24.47 -47.53 4.71
C THR A 29 23.41 -47.83 5.76
N ALA A 30 23.38 -49.06 6.31
CA ALA A 30 22.49 -49.41 7.42
C ALA A 30 22.87 -48.68 8.72
N LEU A 31 24.17 -48.49 8.99
CA LEU A 31 24.68 -47.85 10.21
C LEU A 31 24.56 -46.32 10.19
N HIS A 32 24.50 -45.68 9.01
CA HIS A 32 24.42 -44.22 8.87
C HIS A 32 23.03 -43.68 8.51
N SER A 33 21.96 -44.47 8.70
CA SER A 33 20.58 -44.06 8.44
C SER A 33 20.02 -43.15 9.54
N CYS A 34 20.68 -42.00 9.77
CA CYS A 34 20.14 -40.93 10.61
C CYS A 34 19.23 -40.05 9.76
N LYS A 35 17.95 -39.98 10.15
CA LYS A 35 16.90 -39.14 9.56
C LYS A 35 17.37 -37.68 9.54
N ALA A 36 17.75 -37.16 8.36
CA ALA A 36 18.18 -35.78 8.22
C ALA A 36 17.00 -34.85 8.56
N LYS A 37 17.14 -34.05 9.62
CA LYS A 37 16.18 -32.99 9.93
C LYS A 37 16.29 -31.92 8.83
N PRO A 38 15.17 -31.45 8.25
CA PRO A 38 15.23 -30.37 7.28
C PRO A 38 15.83 -29.12 7.95
N ILE A 39 16.85 -28.54 7.33
CA ILE A 39 17.38 -27.24 7.73
C ILE A 39 16.46 -26.18 7.15
N GLU A 40 15.76 -25.47 8.03
CA GLU A 40 14.97 -24.29 7.69
C GLU A 40 15.93 -23.14 7.33
N SER A 41 15.98 -22.73 6.07
CA SER A 41 16.68 -21.49 5.70
C SER A 41 15.77 -20.30 6.01
N ASN A 42 16.21 -19.46 6.94
CA ASN A 42 15.50 -18.25 7.33
C ASN A 42 15.57 -17.21 6.21
N HIS A 43 14.60 -17.20 5.30
CA HIS A 43 14.40 -16.07 4.39
C HIS A 43 13.42 -15.08 5.06
N THR A 44 13.97 -14.00 5.61
CA THR A 44 13.17 -12.88 6.12
C THR A 44 12.61 -12.11 4.92
N ILE A 45 11.34 -12.32 4.58
CA ILE A 45 10.64 -11.46 3.63
C ILE A 45 9.94 -10.37 4.44
N GLU A 46 10.43 -9.14 4.33
CA GLU A 46 9.76 -7.96 4.88
C GLU A 46 8.57 -7.59 3.97
N THR A 47 7.39 -8.14 4.24
CA THR A 47 6.15 -7.56 3.70
C THR A 47 5.87 -6.26 4.45
N VAL A 48 6.18 -5.13 3.82
CA VAL A 48 5.71 -3.82 4.25
C VAL A 48 4.18 -3.83 4.08
N LEU A 49 3.47 -3.89 5.19
CA LEU A 49 2.02 -3.75 5.22
C LEU A 49 1.69 -2.33 4.76
N ASP A 50 1.15 -2.17 3.55
CA ASP A 50 0.63 -0.89 3.07
C ASP A 50 -0.46 -0.41 4.03
N GLN A 51 -0.12 0.56 4.87
CA GLN A 51 -1.07 1.16 5.78
C GLN A 51 -2.06 2.02 5.00
N LYS A 52 -3.33 1.63 5.08
CA LYS A 52 -4.47 2.41 4.63
C LYS A 52 -4.43 3.80 5.27
N LYS A 53 -4.25 4.82 4.43
CA LYS A 53 -4.30 6.23 4.81
C LYS A 53 -5.76 6.62 5.00
N ASP A 54 -6.27 6.50 6.23
CA ASP A 54 -7.60 7.00 6.57
C ASP A 54 -7.57 8.54 6.62
N SER A 55 -7.92 9.18 5.51
CA SER A 55 -8.18 10.61 5.47
C SER A 55 -9.64 10.86 5.85
N LEU A 56 -9.87 11.49 7.00
CA LEU A 56 -11.18 12.03 7.36
C LEU A 56 -11.39 13.33 6.56
N LYS A 57 -12.13 13.24 5.45
CA LYS A 57 -12.56 14.41 4.67
C LYS A 57 -13.81 15.00 5.31
N VAL A 58 -13.62 16.04 6.14
CA VAL A 58 -14.74 16.79 6.71
C VAL A 58 -15.16 17.86 5.69
N ILE A 59 -16.34 17.68 5.10
CA ILE A 59 -16.94 18.64 4.18
C ILE A 59 -17.96 19.45 4.97
N VAL A 60 -17.68 20.72 5.22
CA VAL A 60 -18.65 21.66 5.82
C VAL A 60 -19.32 22.41 4.66
N LEU A 61 -20.61 22.14 4.46
CA LEU A 61 -21.45 22.83 3.47
C LEU A 61 -22.22 23.95 4.16
N ASN A 62 -21.89 25.20 3.82
CA ASN A 62 -22.71 26.34 4.20
C ASN A 62 -23.83 26.51 3.17
N ARG A 63 -25.08 26.60 3.66
CA ARG A 63 -26.25 26.81 2.81
C ARG A 63 -26.24 28.22 2.21
N ALA A 64 -26.97 28.39 1.11
CA ALA A 64 -27.16 29.69 0.51
C ALA A 64 -27.97 30.58 1.47
N ILE A 65 -27.58 31.84 1.58
CA ILE A 65 -28.25 32.85 2.42
C ILE A 65 -28.90 33.85 1.46
N ASN A 66 -30.16 34.18 1.70
CA ASN A 66 -30.89 35.17 0.93
C ASN A 66 -31.65 36.08 1.90
N ASP A 67 -30.98 37.15 2.33
CA ASP A 67 -31.47 38.06 3.35
C ASP A 67 -31.96 39.35 2.71
N THR A 68 -33.01 39.92 3.30
CA THR A 68 -33.54 41.22 2.91
C THR A 68 -33.86 42.02 4.15
N LEU A 69 -33.21 43.18 4.28
CA LEU A 69 -33.45 44.17 5.31
C LEU A 69 -34.28 45.31 4.72
N LYS A 70 -35.38 45.65 5.38
CA LYS A 70 -36.28 46.74 5.01
C LYS A 70 -36.20 47.84 6.07
N ILE A 71 -35.79 49.03 5.65
CA ILE A 71 -35.70 50.20 6.52
C ILE A 71 -36.76 51.20 6.08
N GLN A 72 -37.69 51.53 6.98
CA GLN A 72 -38.72 52.54 6.73
C GLN A 72 -38.11 53.94 6.79
N VAL A 73 -38.38 54.74 5.76
CA VAL A 73 -37.98 56.15 5.71
C VAL A 73 -39.14 56.98 6.27
N PRO A 74 -38.93 57.77 7.34
CA PRO A 74 -39.99 58.57 7.92
C PRO A 74 -40.39 59.72 6.98
N ASP A 75 -41.67 60.10 7.05
CA ASP A 75 -42.15 61.28 6.32
C ASP A 75 -41.52 62.56 6.89
N ILE A 76 -41.03 63.41 6.00
CA ILE A 76 -40.41 64.69 6.36
C ILE A 76 -41.50 65.68 6.75
N LYS A 77 -41.37 66.28 7.93
CA LYS A 77 -42.13 67.45 8.36
C LYS A 77 -41.15 68.54 8.76
N THR A 78 -41.09 69.62 8.00
CA THR A 78 -40.24 70.77 8.31
C THR A 78 -40.99 71.79 9.15
N ALA A 79 -40.28 72.78 9.68
CA ALA A 79 -40.90 73.86 10.45
C ALA A 79 -41.83 74.77 9.61
N LYS A 80 -41.72 74.71 8.27
CA LYS A 80 -42.56 75.47 7.34
C LYS A 80 -43.16 74.52 6.29
N PRO A 81 -44.49 74.32 6.27
CA PRO A 81 -45.13 73.35 5.37
C PRO A 81 -44.84 73.55 3.87
N GLU A 82 -44.56 74.79 3.46
CA GLU A 82 -44.21 75.13 2.08
C GLU A 82 -42.90 74.47 1.62
N CYS A 83 -41.97 74.21 2.54
CA CYS A 83 -40.67 73.63 2.25
C CYS A 83 -40.67 72.09 2.26
N ASP A 84 -41.76 71.46 2.70
CA ASP A 84 -41.86 70.00 2.83
C ASP A 84 -41.74 69.31 1.47
N SER A 85 -42.37 69.88 0.44
CA SER A 85 -42.37 69.33 -0.93
C SER A 85 -40.96 69.31 -1.54
N VAL A 86 -40.24 70.42 -1.43
CA VAL A 86 -38.88 70.58 -1.97
C VAL A 86 -37.91 69.66 -1.24
N THR A 87 -38.02 69.59 0.09
CA THR A 87 -37.13 68.75 0.92
C THR A 87 -37.37 67.27 0.66
N LYS A 88 -38.63 66.86 0.49
CA LYS A 88 -38.99 65.49 0.12
C LYS A 88 -38.44 65.11 -1.26
N ALA A 89 -38.57 65.99 -2.24
CA ALA A 89 -38.06 65.74 -3.59
C ALA A 89 -36.53 65.58 -3.60
N GLU A 90 -35.81 66.42 -2.86
CA GLU A 90 -34.35 66.32 -2.78
C GLU A 90 -33.90 65.08 -1.99
N LEU A 91 -34.61 64.72 -0.91
CA LEU A 91 -34.34 63.47 -0.19
C LEU A 91 -34.52 62.26 -1.10
N GLU A 92 -35.63 62.19 -1.84
CA GLU A 92 -35.87 61.10 -2.80
C GLU A 92 -34.78 61.04 -3.87
N ARG A 93 -34.29 62.19 -4.35
CA ARG A 93 -33.18 62.25 -5.30
C ARG A 93 -31.91 61.64 -4.72
N ILE A 94 -31.54 62.02 -3.50
CA ILE A 94 -30.37 61.48 -2.80
C ILE A 94 -30.52 59.97 -2.57
N LEU A 95 -31.70 59.52 -2.14
CA LEU A 95 -31.98 58.11 -1.89
C LEU A 95 -31.93 57.26 -3.17
N LYS A 96 -32.39 57.81 -4.31
CA LYS A 96 -32.25 57.16 -5.62
C LYS A 96 -30.80 57.05 -6.07
N LEU A 97 -29.96 58.05 -5.75
CA LEU A 97 -28.52 58.01 -6.04
C LEU A 97 -27.77 56.98 -5.18
N LEU A 98 -28.30 56.63 -4.01
CA LEU A 98 -27.71 55.60 -3.14
C LEU A 98 -27.88 54.17 -3.69
N ASN A 99 -28.62 54.00 -4.78
CA ASN A 99 -28.82 52.72 -5.43
C ASN A 99 -27.47 52.12 -5.85
N SER A 100 -27.11 51.02 -5.20
CA SER A 100 -25.84 50.37 -5.40
C SER A 100 -26.04 48.86 -5.45
N SER A 101 -25.35 48.21 -6.37
CA SER A 101 -25.32 46.76 -6.45
C SER A 101 -23.91 46.29 -6.69
N LYS A 102 -23.57 45.16 -6.09
CA LYS A 102 -22.27 44.50 -6.24
C LYS A 102 -22.52 43.03 -6.48
N LYS A 103 -21.93 42.54 -7.56
CA LYS A 103 -21.90 41.12 -7.91
C LYS A 103 -20.46 40.64 -7.88
N SER A 104 -20.22 39.51 -7.23
CA SER A 104 -18.91 38.88 -7.14
C SER A 104 -19.09 37.36 -7.20
N GLY A 105 -18.83 36.79 -8.38
CA GLY A 105 -19.14 35.39 -8.67
C GLY A 105 -20.63 35.12 -8.52
N ASP A 106 -20.97 34.14 -7.68
CA ASP A 106 -22.35 33.76 -7.36
C ASP A 106 -22.94 34.56 -6.18
N ASN A 107 -22.17 35.44 -5.56
CA ASN A 107 -22.62 36.33 -4.49
C ASN A 107 -23.09 37.66 -5.07
N GLU A 108 -24.24 38.13 -4.62
CA GLU A 108 -24.86 39.38 -5.06
C GLU A 108 -25.36 40.14 -3.83
N SER A 109 -25.19 41.45 -3.82
CA SER A 109 -25.72 42.30 -2.76
C SER A 109 -26.04 43.68 -3.31
N GLY A 110 -27.06 44.32 -2.78
CA GLY A 110 -27.39 45.66 -3.20
C GLY A 110 -28.28 46.38 -2.21
N ILE A 111 -28.36 47.69 -2.40
CA ILE A 111 -29.22 48.58 -1.64
C ILE A 111 -29.94 49.45 -2.67
N TYR A 112 -31.27 49.54 -2.56
CA TYR A 112 -32.05 50.44 -3.38
C TYR A 112 -33.17 51.08 -2.55
N TYR A 113 -33.60 52.26 -2.98
CA TYR A 113 -34.76 52.93 -2.42
C TYR A 113 -36.00 52.63 -3.27
N ASP A 114 -37.06 52.16 -2.62
CA ASP A 114 -38.38 52.00 -3.21
C ASP A 114 -39.27 53.18 -2.82
N SER A 115 -39.56 54.04 -3.80
CA SER A 115 -40.39 55.24 -3.62
C SER A 115 -41.88 54.96 -3.45
N LEU A 116 -42.35 53.74 -3.76
CA LEU A 116 -43.78 53.40 -3.62
C LEU A 116 -44.14 53.09 -2.17
N ILE A 117 -43.20 52.48 -1.45
CA ILE A 117 -43.37 52.01 -0.07
C ILE A 117 -42.54 52.81 0.94
N ASN A 118 -41.85 53.87 0.48
CA ASN A 118 -40.93 54.70 1.25
C ASN A 118 -39.95 53.89 2.10
N GLN A 119 -39.30 52.90 1.48
CA GLN A 119 -38.39 52.00 2.17
C GLN A 119 -37.07 51.86 1.42
N ILE A 120 -35.98 51.78 2.19
CA ILE A 120 -34.69 51.34 1.69
C ILE A 120 -34.64 49.82 1.86
N ILE A 121 -34.40 49.12 0.76
CA ILE A 121 -34.28 47.67 0.72
C ILE A 121 -32.80 47.35 0.50
N ALA A 122 -32.20 46.73 1.51
CA ALA A 122 -30.88 46.12 1.41
C ALA A 122 -31.06 44.62 1.26
N TRP A 123 -30.53 44.03 0.19
CA TRP A 123 -30.65 42.61 -0.10
C TRP A 123 -29.27 41.99 -0.27
N GLN A 124 -29.14 40.74 0.15
CA GLN A 124 -27.90 40.00 0.05
C GLN A 124 -28.17 38.54 -0.25
N LYS A 125 -27.54 38.06 -1.31
CA LYS A 125 -27.56 36.68 -1.78
C LYS A 125 -26.14 36.12 -1.71
N ILE A 126 -25.93 35.18 -0.81
CA ILE A 126 -24.65 34.48 -0.64
C ILE A 126 -24.85 33.05 -1.14
N ALA A 127 -24.04 32.66 -2.11
CA ALA A 127 -24.04 31.32 -2.67
C ALA A 127 -23.51 30.29 -1.66
N GLN A 128 -23.82 29.02 -1.91
CA GLN A 128 -23.33 27.92 -1.08
C GLN A 128 -21.80 27.87 -1.11
N THR A 129 -21.17 27.85 0.06
CA THR A 129 -19.72 27.68 0.18
C THR A 129 -19.41 26.29 0.72
N LYS A 130 -18.51 25.59 0.03
CA LYS A 130 -18.01 24.28 0.41
C LYS A 130 -16.61 24.43 0.98
N ASN A 131 -16.49 24.36 2.29
CA ASN A 131 -15.18 24.33 2.95
C ASN A 131 -14.74 22.87 3.09
N GLU A 132 -13.75 22.48 2.29
CA GLU A 132 -13.09 21.17 2.40
C GLU A 132 -11.85 21.32 3.28
N SER A 133 -11.95 20.98 4.56
CA SER A 133 -10.77 20.87 5.41
C SER A 133 -10.24 19.44 5.35
N THR A 134 -9.14 19.25 4.64
CA THR A 134 -8.46 17.95 4.58
C THR A 134 -7.44 17.88 5.72
N ALA A 135 -7.90 17.48 6.91
CA ALA A 135 -7.00 17.15 8.01
C ALA A 135 -6.33 15.80 7.69
N THR A 136 -5.20 15.85 6.98
CA THR A 136 -4.37 14.66 6.79
C THR A 136 -3.59 14.44 8.09
N ASN A 137 -4.13 13.62 8.99
CA ASN A 137 -3.37 13.15 10.14
C ASN A 137 -2.29 12.20 9.61
N LYS A 138 -1.10 12.72 9.31
CA LYS A 138 0.09 11.90 9.04
C LYS A 138 0.60 11.33 10.36
N LYS A 139 -0.22 10.54 11.05
CA LYS A 139 0.30 9.66 12.09
C LYS A 139 0.94 8.48 11.36
N THR A 140 2.25 8.56 11.18
CA THR A 140 3.07 7.40 10.86
C THR A 140 3.02 6.51 12.11
N VAL A 141 1.98 5.68 12.21
CA VAL A 141 1.94 4.65 13.24
C VAL A 141 2.90 3.58 12.74
N TYR A 142 4.13 3.59 13.24
CA TYR A 142 5.02 2.45 13.13
C TYR A 142 4.40 1.31 13.93
N ILE A 143 3.40 0.64 13.36
CA ILE A 143 2.98 -0.67 13.83
C ILE A 143 4.19 -1.54 13.51
N LYS A 144 4.94 -1.88 14.56
CA LYS A 144 6.03 -2.83 14.53
C LYS A 144 5.39 -4.16 14.11
N GLY A 145 5.25 -4.35 12.80
CA GLY A 145 4.57 -5.50 12.24
C GLY A 145 5.23 -6.75 12.77
N ASP A 146 4.44 -7.64 13.37
CA ASP A 146 4.93 -8.93 13.78
C ASP A 146 5.54 -9.61 12.56
N LYS A 147 6.83 -9.92 12.66
CA LYS A 147 7.61 -10.52 11.59
C LYS A 147 7.03 -11.91 11.33
N LEU A 148 6.14 -12.02 10.34
CA LEU A 148 5.63 -13.33 9.91
C LEU A 148 6.75 -14.03 9.14
N ILE A 149 7.51 -14.86 9.86
CA ILE A 149 8.55 -15.71 9.27
C ILE A 149 7.83 -16.78 8.44
N LYS A 150 7.86 -16.64 7.12
CA LYS A 150 7.35 -17.65 6.20
C LYS A 150 8.47 -18.63 5.87
N TYR A 151 8.41 -19.82 6.49
CA TYR A 151 9.35 -20.90 6.21
C TYR A 151 9.10 -21.47 4.81
N ILE A 152 10.06 -21.29 3.90
CA ILE A 152 10.06 -21.92 2.58
C ILE A 152 10.94 -23.18 2.70
N PRO A 153 10.40 -24.40 2.52
CA PRO A 153 11.21 -25.60 2.61
C PRO A 153 12.13 -25.68 1.40
N VAL A 154 13.43 -25.43 1.59
CA VAL A 154 14.44 -25.62 0.56
C VAL A 154 14.98 -27.04 0.65
N LYS A 155 15.00 -27.76 -0.48
CA LYS A 155 15.51 -29.14 -0.54
C LYS A 155 17.03 -29.14 -0.32
N TYR A 156 17.47 -29.44 0.90
CA TYR A 156 18.89 -29.52 1.25
C TYR A 156 19.50 -30.86 0.80
N ILE A 157 20.52 -30.79 -0.07
CA ILE A 157 21.36 -31.93 -0.43
C ILE A 157 22.69 -31.77 0.31
N PRO A 158 23.03 -32.66 1.28
CA PRO A 158 24.26 -32.54 2.05
C PRO A 158 25.49 -32.69 1.18
N PHE A 159 26.56 -31.97 1.52
CA PHE A 159 27.81 -31.94 0.76
C PHE A 159 28.43 -33.34 0.55
N TRP A 160 28.38 -34.18 1.57
CA TRP A 160 28.87 -35.57 1.50
C TRP A 160 28.16 -36.40 0.43
N VAL A 161 26.85 -36.20 0.22
CA VAL A 161 26.11 -36.93 -0.84
C VAL A 161 26.58 -36.53 -2.23
N LYS A 162 27.00 -35.27 -2.43
CA LYS A 162 27.60 -34.84 -3.70
C LYS A 162 28.95 -35.52 -3.95
N ILE A 163 29.77 -35.66 -2.90
CA ILE A 163 31.06 -36.38 -2.98
C ILE A 163 30.83 -37.86 -3.30
N LEU A 164 29.91 -38.52 -2.60
CA LEU A 164 29.58 -39.93 -2.86
C LEU A 164 29.04 -40.15 -4.27
N ALA A 165 28.18 -39.25 -4.77
CA ALA A 165 27.67 -39.33 -6.13
C ALA A 165 28.81 -39.25 -7.18
N CYS A 166 29.77 -38.33 -6.99
CA CYS A 166 30.94 -38.23 -7.85
C CYS A 166 31.79 -39.51 -7.84
N LEU A 167 32.08 -40.03 -6.64
CA LEU A 167 32.87 -41.25 -6.48
C LEU A 167 32.19 -42.47 -7.12
N GLY A 168 30.86 -42.58 -7.00
CA GLY A 168 30.08 -43.64 -7.63
C GLY A 168 30.17 -43.62 -9.16
N VAL A 169 30.11 -42.44 -9.78
CA VAL A 169 30.25 -42.30 -11.24
C VAL A 169 31.65 -42.74 -11.70
N LEU A 170 32.71 -42.32 -11.00
CA LEU A 170 34.08 -42.73 -11.32
C LEU A 170 34.26 -44.25 -11.21
N PHE A 171 33.64 -44.87 -10.21
CA PHE A 171 33.71 -46.31 -10.01
C PHE A 171 33.01 -47.10 -11.12
N VAL A 172 31.83 -46.66 -11.56
CA VAL A 172 31.11 -47.29 -12.68
C VAL A 172 31.92 -47.19 -13.98
N LEU A 173 32.50 -46.02 -14.26
CA LEU A 173 33.38 -45.85 -15.43
C LEU A 173 34.59 -46.78 -15.39
N PHE A 174 35.21 -46.94 -14.23
CA PHE A 174 36.31 -47.88 -14.04
C PHE A 174 35.90 -49.34 -14.29
N LEU A 175 34.74 -49.76 -13.77
CA LEU A 175 34.22 -51.11 -14.00
C LEU A 175 33.91 -51.36 -15.48
N CYS A 176 33.24 -50.42 -16.15
CA CYS A 176 32.95 -50.53 -17.59
C CYS A 176 34.23 -50.65 -18.41
N TRP A 177 35.23 -49.80 -18.13
CA TRP A 177 36.55 -49.89 -18.79
C TRP A 177 37.24 -51.23 -18.51
N ARG A 178 37.21 -51.70 -17.26
CA ARG A 178 37.86 -52.94 -16.86
C ARG A 178 37.21 -54.16 -17.51
N ILE A 179 35.88 -54.18 -17.62
CA ILE A 179 35.11 -55.25 -18.27
C ILE A 179 35.33 -55.22 -19.78
N ALA A 180 35.31 -54.04 -20.42
CA ALA A 180 35.60 -53.91 -21.86
C ALA A 180 36.99 -54.49 -22.19
N ARG A 181 37.98 -54.28 -21.33
CA ARG A 181 39.34 -54.85 -21.43
C ARG A 181 39.47 -56.35 -21.17
N ILE A 182 38.40 -57.02 -20.73
CA ILE A 182 38.36 -58.48 -20.53
C ILE A 182 37.66 -59.17 -21.71
N PHE A 183 36.71 -58.48 -22.36
CA PHE A 183 35.97 -59.00 -23.52
C PHE A 183 36.61 -58.64 -24.88
N ILE A 184 37.55 -57.69 -24.90
CA ILE A 184 38.50 -57.42 -26.00
C ILE A 184 39.81 -58.11 -25.68
#